data_AF-A0A3D3K2K9-F1
#
_entry.id   AF-A0A3D3K2K9-F1
#
_cell.length_a   1.000
_cell.length_b   1.000
_cell.length_c   1.000
_cell.angle_alpha   90.00
_cell.angle_beta   90.00
_cell.angle_gamma   90.00
#
_symmetry.space_group_name_H-M   'P 1'
#
loop_
_entity.id
_entity.type
_entity.pdbx_description
1 polymer ?
#
loop_
_entity_poly.entity_id
_entity_poly.type
_entity_poly.pdbx_seq_one_letter_code
_entity_poly.pdbx_strand_id
1 'polypeptide(L)'
;MNLHIQFSAAKNYFLGFVTSGAILFSGLLYFNGKGNEDAGSNTKFSEAEYVAAEKIQLKEFDPNSLTENEWKMLGFSERQTATILKYKNVVGGNFTSKQQLKKCYAISGEKFAELEPYILLPETSVSSYINYQSNYNRRNYYQSASYKDHYVKKSLTVPGKFNPDHFSVTDFIKMGFTENQANS
;
A
#
# COMPACT_ATOMS: atom_id res chain seq x y z
N MET A 1 57.54 15.35 18.08
CA MET A 1 56.79 15.35 16.81
C MET A 1 55.81 16.51 16.86
N ASN A 2 56.10 17.61 16.17
CA ASN A 2 55.20 18.77 16.10
C ASN A 2 54.32 18.64 14.85
N LEU A 3 53.00 18.57 15.04
CA LEU A 3 52.03 18.61 13.95
C LEU A 3 51.76 20.07 13.58
N HIS A 4 52.18 20.48 12.39
CA HIS A 4 51.87 21.79 11.83
C HIS A 4 50.59 21.68 10.99
N ILE A 5 49.45 22.11 11.55
CA ILE A 5 48.15 22.12 10.86
C ILE A 5 48.08 23.37 9.97
N GLN A 6 48.02 23.17 8.65
CA GLN A 6 47.93 24.23 7.65
C GLN A 6 46.50 24.80 7.58
N PHE A 7 46.26 25.98 8.13
CA PHE A 7 44.99 26.73 8.07
C PHE A 7 44.72 27.43 6.71
N SER A 8 45.09 26.80 5.60
CA SER A 8 44.93 27.45 4.27
C SER A 8 43.51 27.28 3.71
N ALA A 9 42.79 26.21 4.07
CA ALA A 9 41.45 25.93 3.54
C ALA A 9 40.29 26.54 4.34
N ALA A 10 40.51 27.03 5.57
CA ALA A 10 39.42 27.44 6.47
C ALA A 10 38.80 28.83 6.18
N LYS A 11 39.42 29.63 5.30
CA LYS A 11 38.98 31.02 5.06
C LYS A 11 37.75 31.12 4.15
N ASN A 12 37.55 30.17 3.23
CA ASN A 12 36.46 30.22 2.25
C ASN A 12 35.19 29.47 2.70
N TYR A 13 35.29 28.56 3.68
CA TYR A 13 34.11 27.90 4.25
C TYR A 13 33.40 28.78 5.29
N PHE A 14 34.13 29.65 5.99
CA PHE A 14 33.53 30.54 7.00
C PHE A 14 32.52 31.51 6.38
N LEU A 15 32.82 32.03 5.18
CA LEU A 15 31.91 32.93 4.46
C LEU A 15 30.66 32.20 3.94
N GLY A 16 30.77 30.93 3.56
CA GLY A 16 29.63 30.09 3.14
C GLY A 16 28.69 29.70 4.28
N PHE A 17 29.24 29.39 5.47
CA PHE A 17 28.42 29.04 6.63
C PHE A 17 27.71 30.25 7.26
N VAL A 18 28.36 31.42 7.30
CA VAL A 18 27.75 32.65 7.86
C VAL A 18 26.61 33.15 6.96
N THR A 19 26.77 33.10 5.64
CA THR A 19 25.72 33.52 4.70
C THR A 19 24.53 32.56 4.68
N SER A 20 24.77 31.24 4.70
CA SER A 20 23.69 30.25 4.79
C SER A 20 22.93 30.35 6.12
N GLY A 21 23.62 30.58 7.24
CA GLY A 21 23.00 30.81 8.54
C GLY A 21 22.13 32.07 8.58
N ALA A 22 22.59 33.18 7.98
CA ALA A 22 21.81 34.42 7.91
C ALA A 22 20.55 34.28 7.05
N ILE A 23 20.59 33.50 5.97
CA ILE A 23 19.42 33.24 5.11
C ILE A 23 18.39 32.36 5.83
N LEU A 24 18.83 31.33 6.55
CA LEU A 24 17.93 30.47 7.33
C LEU A 24 17.33 31.22 8.53
N PHE A 25 18.12 32.05 9.21
CA PHE A 25 17.65 32.84 10.35
C PHE A 25 16.69 33.96 9.92
N SER A 26 16.96 34.65 8.81
CA SER A 26 16.04 35.65 8.25
C SER A 26 14.75 35.02 7.72
N GLY A 27 14.79 33.82 7.13
CA GLY A 27 13.60 33.04 6.78
C GLY A 27 12.78 32.63 8.01
N LEU A 28 13.43 32.22 9.10
CA LEU A 28 12.76 31.87 10.35
C LEU A 28 12.10 33.10 11.01
N LEU A 29 12.77 34.26 10.99
CA LEU A 29 12.20 35.52 11.47
C LEU A 29 11.08 36.04 10.55
N TYR A 30 11.17 35.83 9.23
CA TYR A 30 10.09 36.20 8.30
C TYR A 30 8.84 35.34 8.51
N PHE A 31 9.01 34.03 8.75
CA PHE A 31 7.89 33.13 9.03
C PHE A 31 7.30 33.30 10.43
N ASN A 32 8.11 33.61 11.45
CA ASN A 32 7.60 33.94 12.80
C ASN A 32 7.09 35.38 12.92
N GLY A 33 7.62 36.31 12.12
CA GLY A 33 7.29 37.74 12.16
C GLY A 33 6.08 38.13 11.31
N LYS A 34 5.62 37.26 10.40
CA LYS A 34 4.36 37.45 9.68
C LYS A 34 3.17 36.91 10.49
N GLY A 35 3.09 37.39 11.73
CA GLY A 35 1.99 37.19 12.65
C GLY A 35 1.68 38.52 13.32
N ASN A 36 0.66 39.20 12.79
CA ASN A 36 -0.01 40.40 13.30
C ASN A 36 0.54 41.75 12.84
N GLU A 37 -0.20 42.34 11.90
CA GLU A 37 -0.57 43.76 11.69
C GLU A 37 -1.10 43.77 10.24
N ASP A 38 -2.42 43.70 9.97
CA ASP A 38 -3.41 44.73 10.26
C ASP A 38 -4.86 44.21 10.44
N ALA A 39 -5.53 44.76 11.45
CA ALA A 39 -6.94 45.21 11.50
C ALA A 39 -8.12 44.25 11.19
N GLY A 40 -8.74 43.75 12.28
CA GLY A 40 -10.16 44.04 12.51
C GLY A 40 -11.18 42.90 12.33
N SER A 41 -11.21 41.93 13.25
CA SER A 41 -12.48 41.49 13.84
C SER A 41 -12.25 40.79 15.17
N ASN A 42 -13.01 41.22 16.18
CA ASN A 42 -13.08 40.57 17.48
C ASN A 42 -13.46 39.10 17.29
N THR A 43 -12.54 38.19 17.60
CA THR A 43 -12.91 36.81 17.91
C THR A 43 -12.32 36.48 19.27
N LYS A 44 -13.21 36.50 20.28
CA LYS A 44 -13.00 35.78 21.53
C LYS A 44 -12.47 34.40 21.17
N PHE A 45 -11.31 34.04 21.71
CA PHE A 45 -10.92 32.63 21.80
C PHE A 45 -11.98 31.94 22.65
N SER A 46 -12.99 31.38 21.99
CA SER A 46 -13.95 30.48 22.62
C SER A 46 -13.20 29.18 22.90
N GLU A 47 -13.11 28.86 24.19
CA GLU A 47 -12.95 27.52 24.71
C GLU A 47 -13.52 26.52 23.70
N ALA A 48 -12.71 25.53 23.28
CA ALA A 48 -13.09 24.56 22.28
C ALA A 48 -14.44 23.93 22.64
N GLU A 49 -15.51 24.42 22.02
CA GLU A 49 -16.75 23.69 21.90
C GLU A 49 -16.37 22.42 21.16
N TYR A 50 -16.28 21.33 21.91
CA TYR A 50 -16.45 20.00 21.36
C TYR A 50 -17.81 20.01 20.67
N VAL A 51 -17.84 20.41 19.39
CA VAL A 51 -18.99 20.24 18.53
C VAL A 51 -19.22 18.74 18.54
N ALA A 52 -20.21 18.31 19.31
CA ALA A 52 -20.67 16.93 19.31
C ALA A 52 -20.85 16.58 17.83
N ALA A 53 -19.99 15.70 17.32
CA ALA A 53 -19.92 15.40 15.91
C ALA A 53 -21.33 15.05 15.45
N GLU A 54 -21.97 15.97 14.73
CA GLU A 54 -23.27 15.70 14.15
C GLU A 54 -23.06 14.47 13.29
N LYS A 55 -23.73 13.38 13.65
CA LYS A 55 -23.70 12.16 12.86
C LYS A 55 -24.34 12.49 11.52
N ILE A 56 -23.50 12.83 10.55
CA ILE A 56 -23.90 12.97 9.16
C ILE A 56 -24.60 11.66 8.80
N GLN A 57 -25.89 11.74 8.46
CA GLN A 57 -26.61 10.59 7.95
C GLN A 57 -26.08 10.31 6.55
N LEU A 58 -25.09 9.42 6.48
CA LEU A 58 -24.48 8.99 5.23
C LEU A 58 -25.54 8.28 4.39
N LYS A 59 -25.77 8.81 3.19
CA LYS A 59 -26.59 8.18 2.16
C LYS A 59 -25.68 7.47 1.18
N GLU A 60 -26.21 6.49 0.48
CA GLU A 60 -25.51 5.86 -0.63
C GLU A 60 -25.11 6.90 -1.68
N PHE A 61 -23.87 6.83 -2.18
CA PHE A 61 -23.32 7.79 -3.14
C PHE A 61 -22.38 7.13 -4.14
N ASP A 62 -22.29 7.72 -5.34
CA ASP A 62 -21.27 7.39 -6.32
C ASP A 62 -20.12 8.42 -6.25
N PRO A 63 -18.90 8.03 -5.83
CA PRO A 63 -17.76 8.95 -5.74
C PRO A 63 -17.35 9.55 -7.11
N ASN A 64 -17.82 9.00 -8.23
CA ASN A 64 -17.58 9.57 -9.55
C ASN A 64 -18.50 10.74 -9.88
N SER A 65 -19.69 10.82 -9.28
CA SER A 65 -20.64 11.91 -9.49
C SER A 65 -20.49 13.06 -8.49
N LEU A 66 -19.74 12.87 -7.41
CA LEU A 66 -19.57 13.88 -6.37
C LEU A 66 -18.81 15.13 -6.86
N THR A 67 -19.38 16.28 -6.55
CA THR A 67 -18.79 17.61 -6.65
C THR A 67 -17.91 17.94 -5.44
N GLU A 68 -17.09 18.98 -5.54
CA GLU A 68 -16.20 19.41 -4.46
C GLU A 68 -16.95 19.73 -3.16
N ASN A 69 -18.11 20.39 -3.26
CA ASN A 69 -18.92 20.74 -2.10
C ASN A 69 -19.52 19.49 -1.44
N GLU A 70 -19.93 18.49 -2.22
CA GLU A 70 -20.46 17.24 -1.66
C GLU A 70 -19.38 16.43 -0.95
N TRP A 71 -18.15 16.41 -1.47
CA TRP A 71 -17.00 15.87 -0.74
C TRP A 71 -16.75 16.63 0.58
N LYS A 72 -16.87 17.96 0.58
CA LYS A 72 -16.78 18.74 1.82
C LYS A 72 -17.90 18.38 2.81
N MET A 73 -19.13 18.14 2.33
CA MET A 73 -20.26 17.69 3.16
C MET A 73 -20.07 16.29 3.75
N LEU A 74 -19.27 15.43 3.11
CA LEU A 74 -18.85 14.13 3.67
C LEU A 74 -17.78 14.27 4.78
N GLY A 75 -17.39 15.49 5.14
CA GLY A 75 -16.45 15.78 6.22
C GLY A 75 -14.99 15.86 5.78
N PHE A 76 -14.72 16.00 4.48
CA PHE A 76 -13.37 16.22 3.98
C PHE A 76 -13.02 17.72 3.97
N SER A 77 -11.79 18.05 4.35
CA SER A 77 -11.29 19.42 4.19
C SER A 77 -11.15 19.79 2.71
N GLU A 78 -11.07 21.09 2.42
CA GLU A 78 -10.81 21.59 1.06
C GLU A 78 -9.54 21.00 0.44
N ARG A 79 -8.46 20.93 1.23
CA ARG A 79 -7.19 20.34 0.78
C ARG A 79 -7.33 18.85 0.46
N GLN A 80 -8.03 18.08 1.31
CA GLN A 80 -8.28 16.66 1.05
C GLN A 80 -9.13 16.47 -0.20
N THR A 81 -10.17 17.28 -0.37
CA THR A 81 -11.06 17.23 -1.52
C THR A 81 -10.30 17.50 -2.82
N ALA A 82 -9.49 18.55 -2.87
CA ALA A 82 -8.65 18.86 -4.04
C ALA A 82 -7.70 17.70 -4.39
N THR A 83 -7.13 17.07 -3.37
CA THR A 83 -6.30 15.87 -3.55
C THR A 83 -7.09 14.68 -4.09
N ILE A 84 -8.29 14.42 -3.57
CA ILE A 84 -9.16 13.33 -4.03
C ILE A 84 -9.50 13.51 -5.51
N LEU A 85 -9.86 14.74 -5.92
CA LEU A 85 -10.16 15.08 -7.30
C LEU A 85 -8.91 14.94 -8.20
N LYS A 86 -7.73 15.35 -7.72
CA LYS A 86 -6.48 15.13 -8.47
C LYS A 86 -6.18 13.65 -8.62
N TYR A 87 -6.38 12.85 -7.57
CA TYR A 87 -6.18 11.42 -7.61
C TYR A 87 -7.15 10.74 -8.59
N LYS A 88 -8.42 11.15 -8.62
CA LYS A 88 -9.42 10.73 -9.62
C LYS A 88 -8.88 10.89 -11.04
N ASN A 89 -8.27 12.04 -11.36
CA ASN A 89 -7.65 12.27 -12.66
C ASN A 89 -6.46 11.34 -12.94
N VAL A 90 -5.59 11.12 -11.95
CA VAL A 90 -4.41 10.23 -12.07
C VAL A 90 -4.81 8.79 -12.36
N VAL A 91 -5.93 8.31 -11.80
CA VAL A 91 -6.38 6.93 -11.97
C VAL A 91 -7.19 6.67 -13.24
N GLY A 92 -7.34 7.67 -14.11
CA GLY A 92 -8.08 7.56 -15.37
C GLY A 92 -9.41 8.30 -15.40
N GLY A 93 -9.61 9.26 -14.49
CA GLY A 93 -10.78 10.14 -14.46
C GLY A 93 -11.98 9.57 -13.69
N ASN A 94 -12.05 8.25 -13.47
CA ASN A 94 -13.10 7.62 -12.69
C ASN A 94 -12.54 6.52 -11.77
N PHE A 95 -13.13 6.38 -10.59
CA PHE A 95 -12.94 5.27 -9.68
C PHE A 95 -13.70 4.05 -10.20
N THR A 96 -12.96 2.96 -10.43
CA THR A 96 -13.49 1.69 -10.93
C THR A 96 -13.81 0.70 -9.82
N SER A 97 -13.35 0.94 -8.60
CA SER A 97 -13.58 0.05 -7.45
C SER A 97 -13.36 0.74 -6.10
N LYS A 98 -13.98 0.19 -5.04
CA LYS A 98 -13.78 0.61 -3.65
C LYS A 98 -12.31 0.52 -3.24
N GLN A 99 -11.60 -0.55 -3.63
CA GLN A 99 -10.17 -0.69 -3.38
C GLN A 99 -9.33 0.40 -4.05
N GLN A 100 -9.73 0.91 -5.21
CA GLN A 100 -9.03 2.01 -5.86
C GLN A 100 -9.23 3.31 -5.09
N LEU A 101 -10.45 3.58 -4.61
CA LEU A 101 -10.72 4.74 -3.76
C LEU A 101 -9.96 4.66 -2.43
N LYS A 102 -9.89 3.47 -1.81
CA LYS A 102 -9.12 3.20 -0.58
C LYS A 102 -7.63 3.52 -0.69
N LYS A 103 -7.06 3.48 -1.90
CA LYS A 103 -5.65 3.82 -2.15
C LYS A 103 -5.40 5.34 -2.17
N CYS A 104 -6.43 6.17 -2.14
CA CYS A 104 -6.29 7.62 -2.09
C CYS A 104 -5.75 8.05 -0.71
N TYR A 105 -4.55 8.63 -0.67
CA TYR A 105 -3.89 9.04 0.57
C TYR A 105 -4.63 10.13 1.37
N ALA A 106 -5.52 10.90 0.73
CA ALA A 106 -6.33 11.91 1.40
C ALA A 106 -7.47 11.31 2.24
N ILE A 107 -7.81 10.04 2.00
CA ILE A 107 -8.85 9.31 2.72
C ILE A 107 -8.15 8.42 3.75
N SER A 108 -8.33 8.70 5.04
CA SER A 108 -7.80 7.84 6.09
C SER A 108 -8.51 6.48 6.08
N GLY A 109 -7.85 5.44 6.59
CA GLY A 109 -8.46 4.11 6.68
C GLY A 109 -9.76 4.10 7.49
N GLU A 110 -9.82 4.89 8.57
CA GLU A 110 -11.01 5.07 9.41
C GLU A 110 -12.15 5.74 8.64
N LYS A 111 -11.87 6.85 7.95
CA LYS A 111 -12.88 7.53 7.12
C LYS A 111 -13.35 6.68 5.97
N PHE A 112 -12.47 5.91 5.36
CA PHE A 112 -12.87 4.96 4.34
C PHE A 112 -13.82 3.90 4.89
N ALA A 113 -13.53 3.33 6.07
CA ALA A 113 -14.39 2.33 6.70
C ALA A 113 -15.78 2.88 7.07
N GLU A 114 -15.89 4.15 7.45
CA GLU A 114 -17.18 4.83 7.65
C GLU A 114 -17.99 4.97 6.35
N LEU A 115 -17.31 5.22 5.22
CA LEU A 115 -17.95 5.47 3.92
C LEU A 115 -18.19 4.19 3.11
N GLU A 116 -17.40 3.15 3.32
CA GLU A 116 -17.40 1.88 2.57
C GLU A 116 -18.78 1.22 2.39
N PRO A 117 -19.68 1.23 3.40
CA PRO A 117 -21.03 0.67 3.27
C PRO A 117 -21.93 1.47 2.30
N TYR A 118 -21.63 2.75 2.08
CA TYR A 118 -22.45 3.68 1.31
C TYR A 118 -21.90 3.94 -0.10
N ILE A 119 -20.69 3.45 -0.42
CA ILE A 119 -20.06 3.67 -1.72
C ILE A 119 -20.63 2.71 -2.77
N LEU A 120 -21.24 3.27 -3.81
CA LEU A 120 -21.78 2.53 -4.96
C LEU A 120 -20.70 2.18 -6.00
N LEU A 121 -19.69 1.42 -5.57
CA LEU A 121 -18.66 0.87 -6.45
C LEU A 121 -18.47 -0.64 -6.21
N PRO A 122 -18.00 -1.41 -7.21
CA PRO A 122 -17.61 -2.80 -6.98
C PRO A 122 -16.39 -2.87 -6.05
N GLU A 123 -16.23 -4.00 -5.34
CA GLU A 123 -15.12 -4.21 -4.41
C GLU A 123 -13.74 -4.13 -5.11
N THR A 124 -13.61 -4.81 -6.24
CA THR A 124 -12.36 -4.93 -7.01
C THR A 124 -12.57 -4.50 -8.46
N SER A 125 -11.55 -3.93 -9.09
CA SER A 125 -11.62 -3.57 -10.52
C SER A 125 -11.62 -4.83 -11.40
N VAL A 126 -12.42 -4.84 -12.46
CA VAL A 126 -12.50 -5.97 -13.41
C VAL A 126 -11.12 -6.30 -14.03
N SER A 127 -10.29 -5.27 -14.25
CA SER A 127 -8.92 -5.42 -14.76
C SER A 127 -8.01 -6.25 -13.83
N SER A 128 -8.20 -6.14 -12.51
CA SER A 128 -7.42 -6.93 -11.54
C SER A 128 -7.74 -8.43 -11.62
N TYR A 129 -9.00 -8.79 -11.83
CA TYR A 129 -9.45 -10.17 -11.98
C TYR A 129 -8.91 -10.82 -13.26
N ILE A 130 -8.97 -10.12 -14.41
CA ILE A 130 -8.45 -10.64 -15.69
C ILE A 130 -6.92 -10.86 -15.65
N ASN A 131 -6.17 -9.98 -14.98
CA ASN A 131 -4.73 -10.15 -14.82
C ASN A 131 -4.38 -11.38 -13.96
N TYR A 132 -5.16 -11.67 -12.91
CA TYR A 132 -4.92 -12.86 -12.09
C TYR A 132 -5.17 -14.15 -12.88
N GLN A 133 -6.30 -14.24 -13.59
CA GLN A 133 -6.63 -15.40 -14.43
C GLN A 133 -5.63 -15.65 -15.56
N SER A 134 -5.21 -14.59 -16.26
CA SER A 134 -4.24 -14.71 -17.36
C SER A 134 -2.86 -15.15 -16.87
N ASN A 135 -2.39 -14.68 -15.72
CA ASN A 135 -1.13 -15.12 -15.13
C ASN A 135 -1.16 -16.58 -14.67
N TYR A 136 -2.29 -17.05 -14.13
CA TYR A 136 -2.47 -18.46 -13.77
C TYR A 136 -2.40 -19.36 -15.02
N ASN A 137 -3.11 -18.99 -16.09
CA ASN A 137 -3.10 -19.76 -17.34
C ASN A 137 -1.71 -19.75 -18.01
N ARG A 138 -0.98 -18.62 -17.99
CA ARG A 138 0.39 -18.57 -18.52
C ARG A 138 1.36 -19.46 -17.74
N ARG A 139 1.31 -19.44 -16.39
CA ARG A 139 2.18 -20.31 -15.57
C ARG A 139 1.92 -21.79 -15.83
N ASN A 140 0.66 -22.19 -15.96
CA ASN A 140 0.31 -23.57 -16.29
C ASN A 140 0.74 -23.98 -17.70
N TYR A 141 0.73 -23.04 -18.67
CA TYR A 141 1.22 -23.31 -20.01
C TYR A 141 2.74 -23.57 -20.04
N TYR A 142 3.55 -22.75 -19.38
CA TYR A 142 5.00 -22.97 -19.31
C TYR A 142 5.39 -24.20 -18.49
N GLN A 143 4.61 -24.59 -17.48
CA GLN A 143 4.87 -25.81 -16.70
C GLN A 143 4.48 -27.09 -17.45
N SER A 144 3.48 -27.03 -18.35
CA SER A 144 3.07 -28.16 -19.19
C SER A 144 3.98 -28.38 -20.42
N ALA A 145 4.64 -27.33 -20.91
CA ALA A 145 5.55 -27.41 -22.06
C ALA A 145 6.95 -27.96 -21.69
N SER A 146 7.34 -27.90 -20.41
CA SER A 146 8.65 -28.37 -19.93
C SER A 146 8.66 -29.80 -19.35
N TYR A 147 7.50 -30.46 -19.28
CA TYR A 147 7.35 -31.80 -18.66
C TYR A 147 6.72 -32.79 -19.65
N LYS A 148 7.21 -32.78 -20.89
CA LYS A 148 6.75 -33.72 -21.92
C LYS A 148 7.75 -34.80 -22.28
N ASP A 149 8.82 -34.95 -21.49
CA ASP A 149 9.75 -36.06 -21.61
C ASP A 149 9.76 -36.91 -20.33
N HIS A 150 9.12 -38.08 -20.44
CA HIS A 150 9.44 -39.32 -19.72
C HIS A 150 9.22 -39.39 -18.20
N TYR A 151 8.03 -39.04 -17.71
CA TYR A 151 7.53 -39.61 -16.44
C TYR A 151 6.46 -40.66 -16.71
N VAL A 152 6.89 -41.91 -16.82
CA VAL A 152 5.99 -43.05 -16.64
C VAL A 152 5.63 -43.10 -15.16
N LYS A 153 4.37 -42.84 -14.82
CA LYS A 153 3.86 -42.98 -13.45
C LYS A 153 4.05 -44.43 -13.01
N LYS A 154 5.12 -44.71 -12.27
CA LYS A 154 5.41 -46.03 -11.71
C LYS A 154 4.55 -46.20 -10.45
N SER A 155 3.42 -46.90 -10.58
CA SER A 155 2.56 -47.24 -9.45
C SER A 155 3.09 -48.49 -8.74
N LEU A 156 3.31 -48.41 -7.44
CA LEU A 156 3.62 -49.56 -6.60
C LEU A 156 2.30 -50.28 -6.24
N THR A 157 2.25 -51.59 -6.42
CA THR A 157 1.09 -52.41 -6.01
C THR A 157 1.35 -52.97 -4.62
N VAL A 158 0.67 -52.42 -3.61
CA VAL A 158 0.76 -52.91 -2.22
C VAL A 158 -0.41 -53.86 -1.95
N PRO A 159 -0.18 -55.12 -1.52
CA PRO A 159 -1.25 -56.04 -1.17
C PRO A 159 -1.84 -55.65 0.20
N GLY A 160 -3.00 -54.98 0.19
CA GLY A 160 -3.76 -54.68 1.41
C GLY A 160 -3.30 -53.42 2.16
N LYS A 161 -3.61 -53.36 3.46
CA LYS A 161 -3.27 -52.19 4.31
C LYS A 161 -1.75 -52.16 4.54
N PHE A 162 -1.11 -51.08 4.13
CA PHE A 162 0.32 -50.89 4.33
C PHE A 162 0.62 -50.70 5.83
N ASN A 163 1.34 -51.64 6.42
CA ASN A 163 1.97 -51.50 7.73
C ASN A 163 3.46 -51.88 7.60
N PRO A 164 4.38 -50.91 7.56
CA PRO A 164 5.79 -51.15 7.23
C PRO A 164 6.47 -52.14 8.17
N ASP A 165 6.04 -52.21 9.43
CA ASP A 165 6.60 -53.12 10.44
C ASP A 165 6.32 -54.60 10.15
N HIS A 166 5.35 -54.90 9.26
CA HIS A 166 5.00 -56.27 8.87
C HIS A 166 5.58 -56.68 7.51
N PHE A 167 6.27 -55.79 6.80
CA PHE A 167 6.85 -56.09 5.50
C PHE A 167 8.30 -56.53 5.66
N SER A 168 8.63 -57.69 5.07
CA SER A 168 10.00 -58.15 4.98
C SER A 168 10.71 -57.53 3.79
N VAL A 169 12.06 -57.59 3.79
CA VAL A 169 12.91 -57.24 2.63
C VAL A 169 12.37 -57.89 1.34
N THR A 170 11.93 -59.14 1.41
CA THR A 170 11.41 -59.88 0.25
C THR A 170 10.10 -59.29 -0.29
N ASP A 171 9.30 -58.67 0.55
CA ASP A 171 8.03 -58.07 0.15
C ASP A 171 8.22 -56.71 -0.51
N PHE A 172 9.20 -55.91 -0.05
CA PHE A 172 9.62 -54.70 -0.75
C PHE A 172 10.21 -55.03 -2.13
N ILE A 173 11.03 -56.09 -2.24
CA ILE A 173 11.53 -56.53 -3.55
C ILE A 173 10.36 -56.91 -4.49
N LYS A 174 9.35 -57.63 -4.00
CA LYS A 174 8.13 -57.96 -4.77
C LYS A 174 7.34 -56.72 -5.23
N MET A 175 7.36 -55.64 -4.45
CA MET A 175 6.73 -54.37 -4.82
C MET A 175 7.53 -53.56 -5.84
N GLY A 176 8.75 -54.00 -6.18
CA GLY A 176 9.60 -53.39 -7.20
C GLY A 176 10.74 -52.53 -6.65
N PHE A 177 11.06 -52.65 -5.36
CA PHE A 177 12.26 -52.04 -4.77
C PHE A 177 13.51 -52.89 -5.08
N THR A 178 14.68 -52.25 -5.17
CA THR A 178 15.94 -52.98 -5.31
C THR A 178 16.35 -53.61 -3.97
N GLU A 179 17.21 -54.63 -4.00
CA GLU A 179 17.72 -55.28 -2.79
C GLU A 179 18.41 -54.29 -1.83
N ASN A 180 19.18 -53.34 -2.37
CA ASN A 180 19.81 -52.28 -1.57
C ASN A 180 18.79 -51.32 -0.95
N GLN A 181 17.68 -51.04 -1.64
CA GLN A 181 16.59 -50.21 -1.10
C GLN A 181 15.75 -50.96 -0.05
N ALA A 182 15.64 -52.27 -0.18
CA ALA A 182 14.86 -53.11 0.73
C ALA A 182 15.63 -53.48 2.02
N ASN A 183 16.96 -53.43 2.01
CA ASN A 183 17.84 -53.73 3.15
C ASN A 183 18.26 -52.49 3.97
N SER A 184 17.85 -51.29 3.56
CA SER A 184 18.22 -50.02 4.21
C SER A 184 17.18 -49.56 5.21
#